data_AF-A0A2V7KF76-F1
#
_entry.id   AF-A0A2V7KF76-F1
#
_cell.length_a   1.000
_cell.length_b   1.000
_cell.length_c   1.000
_cell.angle_alpha   90.00
_cell.angle_beta   90.00
_cell.angle_gamma   90.00
#
_symmetry.space_group_name_H-M   'P 1'
#
loop_
_entity.id
_entity.type
_entity.pdbx_description
1 polymer ?
#
loop_
_entity_poly.entity_id
_entity_poly.type
_entity_poly.pdbx_seq_one_letter_code
_entity_poly.pdbx_strand_id
1 'polypeptide(L)'
;MGGWVLPIAFFFLTAEPPNRLAGQEPPLNAGALFLVFPVGAQAVGMGQTATAAAGRGEAAFWNPAGLATLSDNEFALHTASLVAGTSNVLAAYFPSRGIGVLGGAVYLVDYGDLDRTDQNGNTIARIAPRNFEFLASYATNLTGSFVFGVSYKLVQFRVDCSGDCRDFPAGMGATHALDFGGQFSVGAGPGGPLRIGIALRNVGFRLQVQNQAQADPLPTRLAIGALYEVRLHPITGHTLDQAFDVKLAADVDSPWGQVGQSETRLGVDIGYQRLVRLRAGYAFVQDGLSGPSVGLGVESGSLGFDLARAFLTGSDLQVENPTFFSFRVTF
;
A
#
# COMPACT_ATOMS: atom_id res chain seq x y z
N MET A 1 47.94 -33.24 -40.62
CA MET A 1 46.46 -33.14 -40.54
C MET A 1 45.98 -34.19 -39.55
N GLY A 2 45.14 -33.80 -38.58
CA GLY A 2 44.74 -34.56 -37.38
C GLY A 2 45.63 -34.18 -36.20
N GLY A 3 45.19 -33.41 -35.20
CA GLY A 3 44.09 -33.75 -34.27
C GLY A 3 44.61 -34.89 -33.38
N TRP A 4 44.77 -34.76 -32.07
CA TRP A 4 43.69 -34.91 -31.10
C TRP A 4 44.12 -34.36 -29.73
N VAL A 5 43.13 -33.82 -29.04
CA VAL A 5 43.18 -32.99 -27.84
C VAL A 5 43.26 -33.85 -26.57
N LEU A 6 44.10 -33.44 -25.61
CA LEU A 6 44.17 -33.99 -24.24
C LEU A 6 42.85 -33.73 -23.49
N PRO A 7 42.24 -34.72 -22.82
CA PRO A 7 41.13 -34.46 -21.91
C PRO A 7 41.67 -33.95 -20.58
N ILE A 8 41.43 -32.67 -20.28
CA ILE A 8 41.57 -32.13 -18.92
C ILE A 8 40.29 -32.51 -18.16
N ALA A 9 40.42 -33.49 -17.26
CA ALA A 9 39.38 -33.85 -16.31
C ALA A 9 39.33 -32.78 -15.21
N PHE A 10 38.38 -31.85 -15.30
CA PHE A 10 38.03 -30.96 -14.19
C PHE A 10 37.07 -31.69 -13.25
N PHE A 11 37.57 -31.98 -12.04
CA PHE A 11 36.75 -32.38 -10.89
C PHE A 11 35.77 -31.24 -10.55
N PHE A 12 34.47 -31.48 -10.73
CA PHE A 12 33.44 -30.74 -9.99
C PHE A 12 32.97 -31.64 -8.83
N LEU A 13 33.42 -31.33 -7.61
CA LEU A 13 32.74 -31.78 -6.40
C LEU A 13 31.36 -31.12 -6.38
N THR A 14 30.31 -31.89 -6.63
CA THR A 14 28.94 -31.51 -6.28
C THR A 14 28.78 -31.63 -4.77
N ALA A 15 28.96 -30.51 -4.05
CA ALA A 15 28.49 -30.40 -2.68
C ALA A 15 26.98 -30.09 -2.75
N GLU A 16 26.13 -31.12 -2.70
CA GLU A 16 24.72 -30.95 -2.40
C GLU A 16 24.58 -30.54 -0.92
N PRO A 17 24.05 -29.35 -0.60
CA PRO A 17 23.68 -29.08 0.78
C PRO A 17 22.48 -29.98 1.14
N PRO A 18 22.45 -30.51 2.37
CA PRO A 18 21.40 -31.43 2.78
C PRO A 18 20.03 -30.75 2.73
N ASN A 19 19.09 -31.38 2.03
CA ASN A 19 17.66 -31.12 2.15
C ASN A 19 17.22 -31.32 3.61
N ARG A 20 17.33 -30.28 4.42
CA ARG A 20 16.51 -30.14 5.62
C ARG A 20 15.17 -29.63 5.15
N LEU A 21 14.16 -30.50 5.22
CA LEU A 21 12.76 -30.11 5.28
C LEU A 21 12.59 -29.22 6.52
N ALA A 22 12.90 -27.93 6.39
CA ALA A 22 12.33 -26.92 7.24
C ALA A 22 10.83 -26.97 6.95
N GLY A 23 10.02 -27.32 7.95
CA GLY A 23 8.60 -27.07 7.89
C GLY A 23 8.43 -25.60 7.51
N GLN A 24 7.88 -25.36 6.32
CA GLN A 24 7.51 -24.02 5.89
C GLN A 24 6.38 -23.57 6.82
N GLU A 25 6.74 -22.87 7.90
CA GLU A 25 5.83 -21.88 8.46
C GLU A 25 5.52 -20.91 7.31
N PRO A 26 4.24 -20.66 6.99
CA PRO A 26 3.91 -19.64 6.00
C PRO A 26 4.53 -18.32 6.46
N PRO A 27 5.18 -17.56 5.55
CA PRO A 27 5.69 -16.25 5.92
C PRO A 27 4.50 -15.38 6.34
N LEU A 28 4.69 -14.62 7.42
CA LEU A 28 3.71 -13.79 8.15
C LEU A 28 2.96 -14.47 9.31
N ASN A 29 3.70 -14.84 10.37
CA ASN A 29 3.18 -14.73 11.74
C ASN A 29 3.07 -13.24 12.13
N ALA A 30 2.16 -12.50 11.48
CA ALA A 30 1.89 -11.09 11.78
C ALA A 30 0.39 -10.87 12.00
N GLY A 31 0.06 -10.18 13.09
CA GLY A 31 -1.30 -9.79 13.42
C GLY A 31 -1.73 -8.59 12.59
N ALA A 32 -3.04 -8.44 12.35
CA ALA A 32 -3.59 -7.34 11.56
C ALA A 32 -2.99 -7.21 10.13
N LEU A 33 -2.93 -8.32 9.38
CA LEU A 33 -2.45 -8.36 8.00
C LEU A 33 -3.15 -7.37 7.05
N PHE A 34 -4.37 -6.96 7.39
CA PHE A 34 -5.13 -5.96 6.62
C PHE A 34 -4.42 -4.61 6.50
N LEU A 35 -3.47 -4.30 7.41
CA LEU A 35 -2.65 -3.09 7.36
C LEU A 35 -1.69 -3.04 6.15
N VAL A 36 -1.52 -4.16 5.45
CA VAL A 36 -0.72 -4.25 4.21
C VAL A 36 -1.60 -4.15 2.96
N PHE A 37 -2.94 -4.23 3.11
CA PHE A 37 -3.83 -4.08 1.97
C PHE A 37 -3.72 -2.66 1.40
N PRO A 38 -3.58 -2.53 0.08
CA PRO A 38 -3.37 -1.24 -0.53
C PRO A 38 -4.60 -0.35 -0.36
N VAL A 39 -4.37 0.92 -0.04
CA VAL A 39 -5.43 1.93 0.04
C VAL A 39 -5.28 2.90 -1.11
N GLY A 40 -6.41 3.09 -1.81
CA GLY A 40 -6.61 4.12 -2.80
C GLY A 40 -6.18 3.76 -4.23
N ALA A 41 -6.98 4.22 -5.18
CA ALA A 41 -6.88 3.82 -6.58
C ALA A 41 -5.67 4.46 -7.28
N GLN A 42 -5.17 5.61 -6.80
CA GLN A 42 -4.00 6.24 -7.41
C GLN A 42 -2.75 5.37 -7.22
N ALA A 43 -2.43 5.01 -5.98
CA ALA A 43 -1.27 4.17 -5.67
C ALA A 43 -1.39 2.82 -6.38
N VAL A 44 -2.56 2.17 -6.32
CA VAL A 44 -2.76 0.88 -6.97
C VAL A 44 -2.59 0.98 -8.49
N GLY A 45 -3.12 2.01 -9.14
CA GLY A 45 -2.96 2.20 -10.58
C GLY A 45 -1.51 2.40 -11.03
N MET A 46 -0.63 2.83 -10.11
CA MET A 46 0.82 2.93 -10.33
C MET A 46 1.60 1.74 -9.76
N GLY A 47 0.98 0.57 -9.58
CA GLY A 47 1.68 -0.61 -9.06
C GLY A 47 2.08 -0.51 -7.60
N GLN A 48 1.34 0.25 -6.80
CA GLN A 48 1.59 0.52 -5.38
C GLN A 48 2.89 1.31 -5.13
N THR A 49 3.30 2.15 -6.08
CA THR A 49 4.46 3.07 -5.93
C THR A 49 4.00 4.42 -5.35
N ALA A 50 3.97 4.52 -4.02
CA ALA A 50 3.38 5.68 -3.34
C ALA A 50 4.24 6.26 -2.20
N THR A 51 5.44 5.73 -1.98
CA THR A 51 6.33 6.21 -0.91
C THR A 51 6.78 7.66 -1.15
N ALA A 52 6.97 8.05 -2.42
CA ALA A 52 7.27 9.42 -2.82
C ALA A 52 6.05 10.16 -3.44
N ALA A 53 4.83 9.63 -3.25
CA ALA A 53 3.62 10.26 -3.74
C ALA A 53 3.32 11.58 -3.00
N ALA A 54 2.63 12.48 -3.70
CA ALA A 54 2.32 13.82 -3.24
C ALA A 54 0.97 14.30 -3.80
N GLY A 55 0.38 15.27 -3.11
CA GLY A 55 -0.78 16.04 -3.54
C GLY A 55 -2.13 15.44 -3.19
N ARG A 56 -2.18 14.32 -2.45
CA ARG A 56 -3.43 13.61 -2.09
C ARG A 56 -3.38 13.07 -0.66
N GLY A 57 -4.53 13.01 -0.01
CA GLY A 57 -4.75 12.47 1.33
C GLY A 57 -4.45 10.98 1.46
N GLU A 58 -4.57 10.24 0.34
CA GLU A 58 -4.18 8.83 0.24
C GLU A 58 -2.72 8.57 0.69
N ALA A 59 -1.84 9.58 0.59
CA ALA A 59 -0.46 9.48 1.04
C ALA A 59 -0.32 9.07 2.51
N ALA A 60 -1.31 9.36 3.38
CA ALA A 60 -1.29 8.97 4.79
C ALA A 60 -1.07 7.47 5.03
N PHE A 61 -1.53 6.62 4.11
CA PHE A 61 -1.44 5.15 4.20
C PHE A 61 -0.10 4.59 3.66
N TRP A 62 0.66 5.40 2.93
CA TRP A 62 1.89 4.99 2.25
C TRP A 62 3.13 5.69 2.81
N ASN A 63 3.08 7.01 2.90
CA ASN A 63 4.10 7.84 3.53
C ASN A 63 3.42 9.11 4.06
N PRO A 64 3.23 9.25 5.40
CA PRO A 64 2.49 10.38 5.95
C PRO A 64 3.12 11.74 5.63
N ALA A 65 4.42 11.81 5.32
CA ALA A 65 5.04 13.07 4.89
C ALA A 65 4.46 13.62 3.59
N GLY A 66 3.92 12.77 2.73
CA GLY A 66 3.24 13.18 1.50
C GLY A 66 2.04 14.09 1.77
N LEU A 67 1.40 14.00 2.95
CA LEU A 67 0.30 14.90 3.34
C LEU A 67 0.74 16.36 3.39
N ALA A 68 2.02 16.65 3.70
CA ALA A 68 2.54 18.02 3.74
C ALA A 68 2.52 18.73 2.37
N THR A 69 2.22 18.00 1.30
CA THR A 69 2.11 18.51 -0.07
C THR A 69 0.67 18.81 -0.51
N LEU A 70 -0.32 18.58 0.36
CA LEU A 70 -1.71 18.97 0.13
C LEU A 70 -1.85 20.50 0.12
N SER A 71 -2.51 21.03 -0.91
CA SER A 71 -2.78 22.47 -1.06
C SER A 71 -4.13 22.90 -0.50
N ASP A 72 -5.12 22.02 -0.57
CA ASP A 72 -6.53 22.30 -0.26
C ASP A 72 -7.03 21.27 0.75
N ASN A 73 -8.14 21.57 1.44
CA ASN A 73 -8.77 20.57 2.30
C ASN A 73 -9.27 19.44 1.40
N GLU A 74 -9.14 18.21 1.85
CA GLU A 74 -9.56 17.05 1.08
C GLU A 74 -10.43 16.16 1.95
N PHE A 75 -11.60 15.83 1.43
CA PHE A 75 -12.39 14.69 1.89
C PHE A 75 -12.31 13.60 0.83
N ALA A 76 -12.03 12.37 1.24
CA ALA A 76 -11.89 11.24 0.34
C ALA A 76 -12.61 10.00 0.85
N LEU A 77 -13.21 9.26 -0.08
CA LEU A 77 -13.75 7.93 0.12
C LEU A 77 -13.00 6.97 -0.80
N HIS A 78 -12.36 5.95 -0.25
CA HIS A 78 -11.75 4.88 -1.01
C HIS A 78 -12.50 3.58 -0.74
N THR A 79 -12.82 2.82 -1.77
CA THR A 79 -13.45 1.50 -1.65
C THR A 79 -12.71 0.50 -2.53
N ALA A 80 -12.58 -0.73 -2.06
CA ALA A 80 -11.98 -1.80 -2.84
C ALA A 80 -12.74 -3.11 -2.68
N SER A 81 -12.87 -3.84 -3.78
CA SER A 81 -13.17 -5.27 -3.75
C SER A 81 -11.84 -6.01 -3.71
N LEU A 82 -11.55 -6.65 -2.59
CA LEU A 82 -10.36 -7.45 -2.36
C LEU A 82 -10.67 -8.93 -2.61
N VAL A 83 -9.61 -9.74 -2.64
CA VAL A 83 -9.70 -11.21 -2.73
C VAL A 83 -10.47 -11.79 -1.53
N ALA A 84 -10.22 -11.24 -0.35
CA ALA A 84 -10.71 -11.76 0.91
C ALA A 84 -11.88 -10.95 1.50
N GLY A 85 -12.51 -10.06 0.72
CA GLY A 85 -13.60 -9.23 1.20
C GLY A 85 -13.62 -7.84 0.60
N THR A 86 -14.12 -6.86 1.35
CA THR A 86 -14.22 -5.47 0.92
C THR A 86 -13.48 -4.54 1.86
N SER A 87 -12.95 -3.45 1.33
CA SER A 87 -12.22 -2.43 2.08
C SER A 87 -12.86 -1.07 1.81
N ASN A 88 -13.03 -0.27 2.87
CA ASN A 88 -13.65 1.05 2.82
C ASN A 88 -12.88 2.03 3.70
N VAL A 89 -12.54 3.19 3.17
CA VAL A 89 -11.80 4.23 3.87
C VAL A 89 -12.52 5.56 3.72
N LEU A 90 -12.78 6.23 4.84
CA LEU A 90 -13.24 7.60 4.89
C LEU A 90 -12.13 8.48 5.46
N ALA A 91 -11.65 9.47 4.71
CA ALA A 91 -10.54 10.31 5.12
C ALA A 91 -10.86 11.81 4.99
N ALA A 92 -10.30 12.61 5.88
CA ALA A 92 -10.41 14.06 5.86
C ALA A 92 -9.08 14.70 6.33
N TYR A 93 -8.53 15.60 5.50
CA TYR A 93 -7.28 16.29 5.79
C TYR A 93 -7.41 17.80 5.53
N PHE A 94 -6.81 18.58 6.42
CA PHE A 94 -6.94 20.03 6.46
C PHE A 94 -5.55 20.67 6.51
N PRO A 95 -5.05 21.22 5.38
CA PRO A 95 -3.83 21.99 5.38
C PRO A 95 -4.03 23.36 6.06
N SER A 96 -3.09 23.74 6.91
CA SER A 96 -3.08 25.02 7.61
C SER A 96 -1.74 25.72 7.44
N ARG A 97 -1.79 26.99 7.03
CA ARG A 97 -0.58 27.78 6.76
C ARG A 97 0.26 27.94 8.04
N GLY A 98 1.52 27.53 7.97
CA GLY A 98 2.51 27.67 9.06
C GLY A 98 2.47 26.58 10.13
N ILE A 99 1.43 25.74 10.15
CA ILE A 99 1.33 24.59 11.07
C ILE A 99 1.65 23.30 10.32
N GLY A 100 1.12 23.12 9.11
CA GLY A 100 1.20 21.88 8.35
C GLY A 100 -0.19 21.33 8.07
N VAL A 101 -0.29 20.03 7.87
CA VAL A 101 -1.53 19.33 7.54
C VAL A 101 -1.90 18.40 8.67
N LEU A 102 -3.16 18.46 9.08
CA LEU A 102 -3.74 17.63 10.13
C LEU A 102 -5.00 16.95 9.59
N GLY A 103 -5.27 15.75 10.06
CA GLY A 103 -6.48 15.04 9.66
C GLY A 103 -6.46 13.61 10.12
N GLY A 104 -7.32 12.81 9.52
CA GLY A 104 -7.42 11.41 9.86
C GLY A 104 -8.31 10.63 8.92
N ALA A 105 -8.39 9.34 9.19
CA ALA A 105 -9.21 8.43 8.43
C ALA A 105 -9.78 7.30 9.29
N VAL A 106 -10.89 6.73 8.84
CA VAL A 106 -11.43 5.48 9.35
C VAL A 106 -11.35 4.46 8.22
N TYR A 107 -10.65 3.37 8.47
CA TYR A 107 -10.46 2.26 7.54
C TYR A 107 -11.15 1.01 8.08
N LEU A 108 -12.06 0.44 7.29
CA LEU A 108 -12.78 -0.78 7.58
C LEU A 108 -12.44 -1.84 6.51
N VAL A 109 -12.15 -3.06 6.97
CA VAL A 109 -12.11 -4.24 6.12
C VAL A 109 -13.15 -5.24 6.64
N ASP A 110 -14.08 -5.62 5.77
CA ASP A 110 -15.11 -6.61 6.04
C ASP A 110 -14.84 -7.86 5.18
N TYR A 111 -14.62 -9.00 5.83
CA TYR A 111 -14.31 -10.28 5.19
C TYR A 111 -15.56 -11.05 4.76
N GLY A 112 -16.74 -10.50 5.06
CA GLY A 112 -18.02 -11.15 4.81
C GLY A 112 -18.39 -12.18 5.88
N ASP A 113 -19.53 -12.81 5.61
CA ASP A 113 -20.27 -13.66 6.54
C ASP A 113 -19.92 -15.13 6.30
N LEU A 114 -19.16 -15.74 7.21
CA LEU A 114 -18.78 -17.14 7.18
C LEU A 114 -19.83 -18.02 7.87
N ASP A 115 -20.38 -18.98 7.14
CA ASP A 115 -21.29 -19.98 7.69
C ASP A 115 -20.53 -21.12 8.37
N ARG A 116 -20.92 -21.42 9.61
CA ARG A 116 -20.54 -22.64 10.31
C ARG A 116 -21.67 -23.64 10.16
N THR A 117 -21.40 -24.80 9.58
CA THR A 117 -22.37 -25.88 9.42
C THR A 117 -22.11 -27.06 10.37
N ASP A 118 -23.16 -27.79 10.74
CA ASP A 118 -23.05 -29.09 11.40
C ASP A 118 -22.65 -30.21 10.42
N GLN A 119 -22.54 -31.44 10.93
CA GLN A 119 -22.21 -32.64 10.12
C GLN A 119 -23.29 -32.97 9.07
N ASN A 120 -24.49 -32.42 9.21
CA ASN A 120 -25.61 -32.61 8.29
C ASN A 120 -25.72 -31.45 7.27
N GLY A 121 -24.82 -30.47 7.33
CA GLY A 121 -24.82 -29.30 6.45
C GLY A 121 -25.75 -28.16 6.87
N ASN A 122 -26.36 -28.22 8.06
CA ASN A 122 -27.20 -27.14 8.57
C ASN A 122 -26.33 -26.03 9.13
N THR A 123 -26.59 -24.77 8.76
CA THR A 123 -25.93 -23.61 9.37
C THR A 123 -26.32 -23.50 10.85
N ILE A 124 -25.33 -23.64 11.73
CA ILE A 124 -25.48 -23.54 13.19
C ILE A 124 -24.95 -22.22 13.75
N ALA A 125 -24.06 -21.54 13.04
CA ALA A 125 -23.60 -20.20 13.40
C ALA A 125 -23.14 -19.39 12.19
N ARG A 126 -23.16 -18.06 12.32
CA ARG A 126 -22.58 -17.12 11.36
C ARG A 126 -21.47 -16.33 12.05
N ILE A 127 -20.31 -16.26 11.41
CA ILE A 127 -19.12 -15.55 11.89
C ILE A 127 -18.80 -14.42 10.90
N ALA A 128 -18.67 -13.19 11.41
CA ALA A 128 -18.35 -12.01 10.61
C ALA A 128 -17.08 -11.34 11.16
N PRO A 129 -15.90 -11.62 10.57
CA PRO A 129 -14.66 -10.95 10.94
C PRO A 129 -14.60 -9.56 10.31
N ARG A 130 -14.26 -8.56 11.11
CA ARG A 130 -14.09 -7.16 10.68
C ARG A 130 -12.83 -6.57 11.30
N ASN A 131 -12.12 -5.76 10.53
CA ASN A 131 -10.97 -4.99 10.97
C ASN A 131 -11.28 -3.51 10.85
N PHE A 132 -10.94 -2.75 11.88
CA PHE A 132 -11.03 -1.29 11.91
C PHE A 132 -9.65 -0.70 12.19
N GLU A 133 -9.33 0.39 11.50
CA GLU A 133 -8.20 1.25 11.79
C GLU A 133 -8.69 2.69 11.87
N PHE A 134 -8.38 3.36 12.97
CA PHE A 134 -8.53 4.80 13.12
C PHE A 134 -7.16 5.44 12.98
N LEU A 135 -7.03 6.30 11.98
CA LEU A 135 -5.79 6.98 11.63
C LEU A 135 -5.89 8.46 12.01
N ALA A 136 -4.91 8.97 12.73
CA ALA A 136 -4.72 10.41 12.95
C ALA A 136 -3.33 10.80 12.44
N SER A 137 -3.28 11.77 11.53
CA SER A 137 -2.04 12.11 10.82
C SER A 137 -1.71 13.58 10.95
N TYR A 138 -0.42 13.84 11.04
CA TYR A 138 0.15 15.18 10.97
C TYR A 138 1.37 15.18 10.06
N ALA A 139 1.47 16.17 9.19
CA ALA A 139 2.62 16.35 8.32
C ALA A 139 2.96 17.81 8.15
N THR A 140 4.24 18.11 8.00
CA THR A 140 4.71 19.49 7.91
C THR A 140 5.92 19.61 7.01
N ASN A 141 6.10 20.81 6.49
CA ASN A 141 7.28 21.18 5.73
C ASN A 141 8.33 21.72 6.72
N LEU A 142 9.45 21.00 6.86
CA LEU A 142 10.53 21.37 7.77
C LEU A 142 11.54 22.31 7.10
N THR A 143 11.80 22.07 5.81
CA THR A 143 12.60 22.96 4.97
C THR A 143 11.99 22.99 3.57
N GLY A 144 12.31 24.01 2.76
CA GLY A 144 11.76 24.16 1.40
C GLY A 144 11.87 22.92 0.50
N SER A 145 12.75 21.96 0.83
CA SER A 145 12.92 20.68 0.12
C SER A 145 12.60 19.44 0.95
N PHE A 146 12.38 19.54 2.27
CA PHE A 146 12.15 18.39 3.16
C PHE A 146 10.82 18.49 3.89
N VAL A 147 10.01 17.45 3.73
CA VAL A 147 8.74 17.27 4.45
C VAL A 147 8.81 16.04 5.33
N PHE A 148 8.13 16.12 6.47
CA PHE A 148 8.06 15.05 7.46
C PHE A 148 6.60 14.80 7.84
N GLY A 149 6.26 13.56 8.18
CA GLY A 149 4.95 13.22 8.67
C GLY A 149 4.96 12.07 9.66
N VAL A 150 3.95 12.07 10.51
CA VAL A 150 3.68 11.03 11.49
C VAL A 150 2.20 10.67 11.43
N SER A 151 1.87 9.41 11.62
CA SER A 151 0.49 8.98 11.84
C SER A 151 0.40 8.03 13.02
N TYR A 152 -0.67 8.19 13.78
CA TYR A 152 -1.06 7.30 14.85
C TYR A 152 -2.22 6.42 14.40
N LYS A 153 -2.12 5.13 14.71
CA LYS A 153 -3.11 4.11 14.36
C LYS A 153 -3.66 3.46 15.62
N LEU A 154 -4.98 3.45 15.75
CA LEU A 154 -5.69 2.54 16.64
C LEU A 154 -6.30 1.43 15.79
N VAL A 155 -5.79 0.21 15.96
CA VAL A 155 -6.17 -0.98 15.21
C VAL A 155 -7.08 -1.83 16.07
N GLN A 156 -8.23 -2.22 15.54
CA GLN A 156 -9.19 -3.08 16.21
C GLN A 156 -9.59 -4.25 15.31
N PHE A 157 -9.48 -5.45 15.83
CA PHE A 157 -10.02 -6.66 15.23
C PHE A 157 -11.27 -7.05 16.00
N ARG A 158 -12.36 -7.32 15.29
CA ARG A 158 -13.62 -7.74 15.86
C ARG A 158 -14.13 -8.96 15.11
N VAL A 159 -14.52 -10.00 15.85
CA VAL A 159 -15.27 -11.11 15.30
C VAL A 159 -16.64 -11.14 15.93
N ASP A 160 -17.65 -10.84 15.13
CA ASP A 160 -19.03 -11.04 15.52
C ASP A 160 -19.44 -12.48 15.24
N CYS A 161 -20.21 -13.08 16.16
CA CYS A 161 -20.75 -14.42 15.97
C CYS A 161 -22.22 -14.45 16.41
N SER A 162 -23.06 -15.12 15.63
CA SER A 162 -24.47 -15.36 15.94
C SER A 162 -24.80 -16.85 15.77
N GLY A 163 -25.64 -17.41 16.67
CA GLY A 163 -25.93 -18.86 16.71
C GLY A 163 -25.08 -19.62 17.74
N ASP A 164 -24.70 -20.86 17.43
CA ASP A 164 -23.90 -21.70 18.31
C ASP A 164 -22.39 -21.42 18.17
N CYS A 165 -21.90 -20.46 18.96
CA CYS A 165 -20.52 -19.98 18.98
C CYS A 165 -19.66 -20.60 20.09
N ARG A 166 -20.08 -21.73 20.68
CA ARG A 166 -19.39 -22.35 21.84
C ARG A 166 -17.92 -22.66 21.58
N ASP A 167 -17.58 -23.03 20.34
CA ASP A 167 -16.22 -23.41 19.94
C ASP A 167 -15.44 -22.26 19.28
N PHE A 168 -16.10 -21.13 18.98
CA PHE A 168 -15.48 -19.96 18.37
C PHE A 168 -16.02 -18.69 19.04
N PRO A 169 -15.46 -18.30 20.20
CA PRO A 169 -15.97 -17.15 20.94
C PRO A 169 -15.77 -15.88 20.12
N ALA A 170 -16.82 -15.06 20.05
CA ALA A 170 -16.71 -13.67 19.61
C ALA A 170 -15.60 -12.97 20.42
N GLY A 171 -14.80 -12.15 19.74
CA GLY A 171 -13.60 -11.57 20.33
C GLY A 171 -13.32 -10.19 19.78
N MET A 172 -12.70 -9.36 20.60
CA MET A 172 -12.20 -8.06 20.22
C MET A 172 -10.74 -7.94 20.65
N GLY A 173 -9.86 -7.64 19.71
CA GLY A 173 -8.48 -7.27 19.98
C GLY A 173 -8.24 -5.83 19.58
N ALA A 174 -7.39 -5.11 20.32
CA ALA A 174 -6.99 -3.77 19.96
C ALA A 174 -5.47 -3.60 20.14
N THR A 175 -4.88 -2.76 19.29
CA THR A 175 -3.47 -2.37 19.43
C THR A 175 -3.24 -0.99 18.84
N HIS A 176 -2.05 -0.46 19.09
CA HIS A 176 -1.63 0.86 18.65
C HIS A 176 -0.38 0.75 17.78
N ALA A 177 -0.31 1.58 16.74
CA ALA A 177 0.85 1.68 15.87
C ALA A 177 1.15 3.15 15.52
N LEU A 178 2.38 3.36 15.06
CA LEU A 178 2.87 4.62 14.53
C LEU A 178 3.48 4.39 13.15
N ASP A 179 3.24 5.35 12.27
CA ASP A 179 3.88 5.47 10.97
C ASP A 179 4.71 6.75 10.95
N PHE A 180 5.90 6.66 10.38
CA PHE A 180 6.81 7.79 10.19
C PHE A 180 7.19 7.91 8.73
N GLY A 181 7.27 9.14 8.25
CA GLY A 181 7.51 9.45 6.85
C GLY A 181 8.44 10.63 6.69
N GLY A 182 9.30 10.55 5.68
CA GLY A 182 10.08 11.68 5.19
C GLY A 182 10.07 11.71 3.66
N GLN A 183 10.04 12.89 3.07
CA GLN A 183 10.29 13.06 1.64
C GLN A 183 11.21 14.26 1.38
N PHE A 184 12.11 14.10 0.41
CA PHE A 184 13.07 15.11 -0.01
C PHE A 184 12.94 15.39 -1.51
N SER A 185 12.80 16.67 -1.87
CA SER A 185 12.75 17.13 -3.25
C SER A 185 14.12 17.62 -3.73
N VAL A 186 14.58 17.09 -4.86
CA VAL A 186 15.87 17.37 -5.49
C VAL A 186 15.66 18.08 -6.84
N GLY A 187 16.38 19.18 -7.05
CA GLY A 187 16.39 19.93 -8.30
C GLY A 187 16.32 21.45 -8.11
N ALA A 188 16.46 22.22 -9.19
CA ALA A 188 16.44 23.68 -9.14
C ALA A 188 15.02 24.20 -8.83
N GLY A 189 14.87 24.89 -7.69
CA GLY A 189 13.63 25.53 -7.24
C GLY A 189 12.85 24.72 -6.19
N PRO A 190 11.91 25.35 -5.46
CA PRO A 190 10.99 24.65 -4.57
C PRO A 190 10.18 23.60 -5.35
N GLY A 191 10.23 22.34 -4.89
CA GLY A 191 9.49 21.23 -5.54
C GLY A 191 10.14 20.68 -6.82
N GLY A 192 11.48 20.57 -6.84
CA GLY A 192 12.24 19.98 -7.95
C GLY A 192 11.67 18.64 -8.48
N PRO A 193 11.99 18.26 -9.73
CA PRO A 193 11.33 17.18 -10.46
C PRO A 193 11.53 15.80 -9.83
N LEU A 194 12.58 15.60 -9.02
CA LEU A 194 12.81 14.35 -8.31
C LEU A 194 12.37 14.47 -6.85
N ARG A 195 11.56 13.53 -6.39
CA ARG A 195 11.24 13.33 -4.97
C ARG A 195 11.71 11.96 -4.54
N ILE A 196 12.36 11.90 -3.38
CA ILE A 196 12.77 10.66 -2.73
C ILE A 196 11.96 10.57 -1.43
N GLY A 197 11.39 9.40 -1.14
CA GLY A 197 10.62 9.14 0.06
C GLY A 197 11.18 7.97 0.85
N ILE A 198 11.05 8.06 2.16
CA ILE A 198 11.25 6.95 3.09
C ILE A 198 10.07 6.91 4.05
N ALA A 199 9.56 5.71 4.32
CA ALA A 199 8.48 5.50 5.27
C ALA A 199 8.72 4.24 6.10
N LEU A 200 8.49 4.35 7.41
CA LEU A 200 8.45 3.21 8.32
C LEU A 200 7.03 3.13 8.86
N ARG A 201 6.31 2.06 8.51
CA ARG A 201 4.88 1.88 8.79
C ARG A 201 4.63 0.77 9.80
N ASN A 202 3.53 0.88 10.52
CA ASN A 202 2.98 -0.09 11.46
C ASN A 202 3.95 -0.44 12.60
N VAL A 203 4.69 0.53 13.12
CA VAL A 203 5.55 0.34 14.30
C VAL A 203 4.68 0.38 15.54
N GLY A 204 4.45 -0.75 16.19
CA GLY A 204 3.47 -0.80 17.26
C GLY A 204 3.56 -2.01 18.17
N PHE A 205 2.62 -2.07 19.11
CA PHE A 205 2.51 -3.19 20.02
C PHE A 205 1.90 -4.41 19.32
N ARG A 206 2.24 -5.60 19.82
CA ARG A 206 1.67 -6.86 19.31
C ARG A 206 0.15 -6.87 19.53
N LEU A 207 -0.59 -7.34 18.53
CA LEU A 207 -2.03 -7.47 18.61
C LEU A 207 -2.38 -8.61 19.56
N GLN A 208 -3.21 -8.31 20.58
CA GLN A 208 -3.69 -9.29 21.55
C GLN A 208 -5.20 -9.46 21.36
N VAL A 209 -5.65 -10.67 21.05
CA VAL A 209 -7.08 -10.99 20.89
C VAL A 209 -7.63 -11.77 22.09
N GLN A 210 -6.90 -12.77 22.57
CA GLN A 210 -7.32 -13.59 23.72
C GLN A 210 -6.22 -13.69 24.79
N ASN A 211 -5.00 -14.08 24.41
CA ASN A 211 -3.89 -14.28 25.34
C ASN A 211 -2.66 -13.47 24.95
N GLN A 212 -1.99 -12.85 25.93
CA GLN A 212 -0.74 -12.12 25.72
C GLN A 212 0.39 -12.99 25.16
N ALA A 213 0.42 -14.29 25.49
CA ALA A 213 1.41 -15.23 24.97
C ALA A 213 1.22 -15.56 23.48
N GLN A 214 0.02 -15.33 22.94
CA GLN A 214 -0.34 -15.53 21.53
C GLN A 214 -0.43 -14.18 20.79
N ALA A 215 0.23 -13.13 21.31
CA ALA A 215 0.19 -11.81 20.70
C ALA A 215 1.04 -11.79 19.43
N ASP A 216 0.42 -11.49 18.30
CA ASP A 216 1.10 -11.46 17.01
C ASP A 216 1.68 -10.06 16.73
N PRO A 217 2.93 -9.96 16.25
CA PRO A 217 3.53 -8.68 15.90
C PRO A 217 2.81 -8.03 14.71
N LEU A 218 2.77 -6.70 14.67
CA LEU A 218 2.23 -5.99 13.51
C LEU A 218 3.18 -6.13 12.30
N PRO A 219 2.66 -6.05 11.06
CA PRO A 219 3.46 -6.07 9.85
C PRO A 219 4.17 -4.74 9.69
N THR A 220 5.22 -4.51 10.49
CA THR A 220 6.07 -3.33 10.37
C THR A 220 6.85 -3.39 9.06
N ARG A 221 6.80 -2.31 8.27
CA ARG A 221 7.40 -2.26 6.93
C ARG A 221 8.23 -1.02 6.72
N LEU A 222 9.35 -1.18 6.03
CA LEU A 222 10.20 -0.09 5.55
C LEU A 222 10.02 0.05 4.05
N ALA A 223 9.66 1.24 3.60
CA ALA A 223 9.57 1.58 2.20
C ALA A 223 10.52 2.72 1.86
N ILE A 224 11.21 2.60 0.73
CA ILE A 224 12.04 3.64 0.13
C ILE A 224 11.58 3.78 -1.32
N GLY A 225 11.35 5.00 -1.76
CA GLY A 225 10.85 5.25 -3.11
C GLY A 225 11.36 6.52 -3.72
N ALA A 226 11.24 6.60 -5.04
CA ALA A 226 11.55 7.79 -5.80
C ALA A 226 10.44 8.06 -6.83
N LEU A 227 10.16 9.33 -7.06
CA LEU A 227 9.23 9.80 -8.07
C LEU A 227 9.89 10.92 -8.86
N TYR A 228 9.93 10.78 -10.19
CA TYR A 228 10.46 11.77 -11.11
C TYR A 228 9.35 12.31 -12.01
N GLU A 229 9.14 13.62 -11.97
CA GLU A 229 8.13 14.33 -12.75
C GLU A 229 8.79 15.07 -13.94
N VAL A 230 8.33 14.74 -15.15
CA VAL A 230 8.70 15.39 -16.40
C VAL A 230 7.53 16.22 -16.89
N ARG A 231 7.74 17.53 -16.98
CA ARG A 231 6.79 18.46 -17.61
C ARG A 231 7.19 18.69 -19.05
N LEU A 232 6.35 18.27 -19.98
CA LEU A 232 6.64 18.33 -21.40
C LEU A 232 6.31 19.72 -21.94
N HIS A 233 7.32 20.41 -22.49
CA HIS A 233 7.18 21.69 -23.17
C HIS A 233 7.41 21.48 -24.69
N PRO A 234 6.40 21.67 -25.56
CA PRO A 234 6.59 21.55 -27.01
C PRO A 234 7.44 22.70 -27.58
N ILE A 235 8.13 22.45 -28.70
CA ILE A 235 9.08 23.37 -29.36
C ILE A 235 8.40 24.56 -30.09
N THR A 236 7.06 24.59 -30.18
CA THR A 236 6.35 25.59 -31.01
C THR A 236 5.10 26.23 -30.34
N GLY A 237 5.22 27.52 -30.00
CA GLY A 237 4.27 28.59 -30.33
C GLY A 237 2.81 28.63 -29.82
N HIS A 238 2.25 27.62 -29.16
CA HIS A 238 0.85 27.65 -28.71
C HIS A 238 0.64 27.21 -27.25
N THR A 239 -0.39 27.80 -26.62
CA THR A 239 -0.85 27.78 -25.20
C THR A 239 -1.22 26.41 -24.60
N LEU A 240 -0.76 25.30 -25.18
CA LEU A 240 -0.87 23.94 -24.63
C LEU A 240 0.37 23.52 -23.82
N ASP A 241 1.20 24.50 -23.51
CA ASP A 241 2.56 24.52 -22.98
C ASP A 241 2.74 23.86 -21.59
N GLN A 242 1.67 23.68 -20.81
CA GLN A 242 1.69 23.01 -19.50
C GLN A 242 0.70 21.86 -19.38
N ALA A 243 0.18 21.37 -20.52
CA ALA A 243 -0.97 20.49 -20.49
C ALA A 243 -0.61 19.02 -20.22
N PHE A 244 0.64 18.59 -20.37
CA PHE A 244 1.03 17.19 -20.18
C PHE A 244 2.18 17.03 -19.19
N ASP A 245 1.99 16.12 -18.24
CA ASP A 245 3.02 15.72 -17.28
C ASP A 245 3.14 14.19 -17.21
N VAL A 246 4.36 13.69 -17.04
CA VAL A 246 4.65 12.27 -16.88
C VAL A 246 5.39 12.08 -15.56
N LYS A 247 4.93 11.15 -14.75
CA LYS A 247 5.56 10.75 -13.49
C LYS A 247 6.04 9.32 -13.62
N LEU A 248 7.30 9.11 -13.28
CA LEU A 248 7.93 7.79 -13.17
C LEU A 248 8.20 7.54 -11.70
N ALA A 249 7.74 6.40 -11.17
CA ALA A 249 7.90 6.05 -9.77
C ALA A 249 8.50 4.65 -9.62
N ALA A 250 9.33 4.49 -8.60
CA ALA A 250 9.93 3.23 -8.23
C ALA A 250 10.04 3.14 -6.71
N ASP A 251 9.52 2.05 -6.14
CA ASP A 251 9.53 1.81 -4.70
C ASP A 251 10.14 0.43 -4.40
N VAL A 252 10.86 0.36 -3.29
CA VAL A 252 11.30 -0.88 -2.65
C VAL A 252 10.72 -0.92 -1.26
N ASP A 253 9.99 -1.99 -0.95
CA ASP A 253 9.27 -2.18 0.30
C ASP A 253 9.66 -3.52 0.90
N SER A 254 10.01 -3.55 2.19
CA SER A 254 10.38 -4.79 2.87
C SER A 254 9.80 -4.88 4.28
N PRO A 255 9.48 -6.10 4.75
CA PRO A 255 9.22 -6.31 6.17
C PRO A 255 10.43 -5.89 7.02
N TRP A 256 10.18 -5.15 8.09
CA TRP A 256 11.25 -4.66 8.97
C TRP A 256 11.97 -5.83 9.64
N GLY A 257 13.30 -5.82 9.58
CA GLY A 257 14.15 -6.85 10.20
C GLY A 257 14.23 -8.17 9.44
N GLN A 258 13.60 -8.29 8.26
CA GLN A 258 13.73 -9.46 7.40
C GLN A 258 14.54 -9.12 6.15
N VAL A 259 15.65 -9.83 5.95
CA VAL A 259 16.54 -9.64 4.79
C VAL A 259 16.12 -10.60 3.69
N GLY A 260 15.99 -10.11 2.45
CA GLY A 260 15.73 -10.92 1.26
C GLY A 260 14.27 -10.94 0.78
N GLN A 261 13.32 -10.45 1.57
CA GLN A 261 11.90 -10.35 1.19
C GLN A 261 11.51 -8.95 0.66
N SER A 262 12.40 -8.33 -0.13
CA SER A 262 12.12 -7.01 -0.70
C SER A 262 11.17 -7.11 -1.89
N GLU A 263 10.15 -6.28 -1.88
CA GLU A 263 9.19 -6.10 -2.96
C GLU A 263 9.57 -4.86 -3.75
N THR A 264 9.78 -5.01 -5.05
CA THR A 264 10.11 -3.90 -5.94
C THR A 264 8.89 -3.53 -6.76
N ARG A 265 8.63 -2.24 -6.93
CA ARG A 265 7.44 -1.74 -7.64
C ARG A 265 7.84 -0.64 -8.59
N LEU A 266 7.21 -0.63 -9.76
CA LEU A 266 7.39 0.40 -10.79
C LEU A 266 6.04 0.97 -11.20
N GLY A 267 5.98 2.27 -11.43
CA GLY A 267 4.76 2.99 -11.78
C GLY A 267 5.01 4.11 -12.77
N VAL A 268 4.02 4.35 -13.61
CA VAL A 268 3.97 5.47 -14.55
C VAL A 268 2.59 6.11 -14.45
N ASP A 269 2.56 7.44 -14.37
CA ASP A 269 1.34 8.26 -14.43
C ASP A 269 1.53 9.32 -15.53
N ILE A 270 0.61 9.34 -16.49
CA ILE A 270 0.57 10.29 -17.60
C ILE A 270 -0.68 11.14 -17.42
N GLY A 271 -0.50 12.44 -17.19
CA GLY A 271 -1.58 13.39 -16.97
C GLY A 271 -1.78 14.33 -18.16
N TYR A 272 -3.04 14.62 -18.48
CA TYR A 272 -3.45 15.82 -19.19
C TYR A 272 -4.03 16.82 -18.18
N GLN A 273 -3.22 17.82 -17.79
CA GLN A 273 -3.47 18.75 -16.71
C GLN A 273 -3.85 17.99 -15.41
N ARG A 274 -4.86 18.47 -14.69
CA ARG A 274 -5.50 17.72 -13.61
C ARG A 274 -6.70 16.91 -14.09
N LEU A 275 -7.18 17.13 -15.31
CA LEU A 275 -8.46 16.63 -15.81
C LEU A 275 -8.50 15.13 -15.99
N VAL A 276 -7.48 14.54 -16.64
CA VAL A 276 -7.44 13.11 -16.94
C VAL A 276 -6.04 12.57 -16.69
N ARG A 277 -5.93 11.45 -15.99
CA ARG A 277 -4.66 10.78 -15.71
C ARG A 277 -4.77 9.29 -16.02
N LEU A 278 -3.83 8.76 -16.79
CA LEU A 278 -3.70 7.35 -17.09
C LEU A 278 -2.51 6.79 -16.33
N ARG A 279 -2.70 5.66 -15.67
CA ARG A 279 -1.70 5.05 -14.80
C ARG A 279 -1.50 3.60 -15.17
N ALA A 280 -0.25 3.17 -15.11
CA ALA A 280 0.12 1.78 -15.22
C ALA A 280 1.25 1.50 -14.24
N GLY A 281 1.30 0.29 -13.70
CA GLY A 281 2.40 -0.12 -12.85
C GLY A 281 2.51 -1.62 -12.74
N TYR A 282 3.61 -2.07 -12.14
CA TYR A 282 3.92 -3.47 -11.96
C TYR A 282 4.54 -3.69 -10.58
N ALA A 283 4.01 -4.65 -9.83
CA ALA A 283 4.56 -5.08 -8.56
C ALA A 283 5.33 -6.40 -8.74
N PHE A 284 6.62 -6.39 -8.39
CA PHE A 284 7.50 -7.54 -8.36
C PHE A 284 7.64 -8.02 -6.91
N VAL A 285 6.86 -9.05 -6.58
CA VAL A 285 6.79 -9.65 -5.23
C VAL A 285 7.26 -11.10 -5.37
N GLN A 286 8.31 -11.48 -4.64
CA GLN A 286 8.88 -12.84 -4.73
C GLN A 286 8.01 -13.87 -3.98
N ASP A 287 7.57 -13.52 -2.78
CA ASP A 287 6.79 -14.40 -1.89
C ASP A 287 5.36 -13.86 -1.72
N GLY A 288 4.63 -13.68 -2.83
CA GLY A 288 3.28 -13.12 -2.78
C GLY A 288 2.68 -12.79 -4.14
N LEU A 289 1.66 -11.93 -4.12
CA LEU A 289 0.91 -11.57 -5.32
C LEU A 289 1.65 -10.47 -6.10
N SER A 290 2.27 -10.87 -7.21
CA SER A 290 2.89 -9.95 -8.18
C SER A 290 1.90 -9.58 -9.28
N GLY A 291 2.25 -8.61 -10.13
CA GLY A 291 1.56 -8.43 -11.41
C GLY A 291 1.31 -6.99 -11.83
N PRO A 292 0.75 -6.80 -13.04
CA PRO A 292 0.47 -5.49 -13.58
C PRO A 292 -0.78 -4.86 -12.96
N SER A 293 -0.85 -3.54 -13.05
CA SER A 293 -1.98 -2.73 -12.63
C SER A 293 -2.20 -1.59 -13.60
N VAL A 294 -3.45 -1.16 -13.70
CA VAL A 294 -3.84 -0.01 -14.51
C VAL A 294 -4.79 0.87 -13.72
N GLY A 295 -4.78 2.17 -14.02
CA GLY A 295 -5.70 3.12 -13.40
C GLY A 295 -6.05 4.29 -14.31
N LEU A 296 -7.21 4.88 -14.03
CA LEU A 296 -7.74 6.08 -14.66
C LEU A 296 -8.16 7.05 -13.56
N GLY A 297 -7.72 8.30 -13.67
CA GLY A 297 -8.16 9.40 -12.82
C GLY A 297 -8.84 10.47 -13.65
N VAL A 298 -9.93 11.03 -13.14
CA VAL A 298 -10.63 12.19 -13.71
C VAL A 298 -10.85 13.23 -12.63
N GLU A 299 -10.56 14.49 -12.91
CA GLU A 299 -10.80 15.62 -12.01
C GLU A 299 -11.62 16.69 -12.74
N SER A 300 -12.62 17.24 -12.05
CA SER A 300 -13.46 18.33 -12.56
C SER A 300 -13.77 19.29 -11.43
N GLY A 301 -13.11 20.45 -11.45
CA GLY A 301 -13.21 21.43 -10.37
C GLY A 301 -12.72 20.85 -9.04
N SER A 302 -13.59 20.84 -8.02
CA SER A 302 -13.33 20.27 -6.70
C SER A 302 -13.51 18.75 -6.63
N LEU A 303 -14.10 18.13 -7.64
CA LEU A 303 -14.42 16.70 -7.61
C LEU A 303 -13.35 15.88 -8.33
N GLY A 304 -12.99 14.75 -7.74
CA GLY A 304 -12.07 13.80 -8.36
C GLY A 304 -12.53 12.36 -8.19
N PHE A 305 -12.30 11.57 -9.24
CA PHE A 305 -12.63 10.16 -9.30
C PHE A 305 -11.41 9.39 -9.80
N ASP A 306 -11.05 8.30 -9.15
CA ASP A 306 -10.03 7.39 -9.62
C ASP A 306 -10.54 5.95 -9.58
N LEU A 307 -10.20 5.18 -10.60
CA LEU A 307 -10.47 3.76 -10.73
C LEU A 307 -9.14 3.05 -11.01
N ALA A 308 -8.89 1.94 -10.34
CA ALA A 308 -7.75 1.09 -10.63
C ALA A 308 -8.10 -0.39 -10.52
N ARG A 309 -7.37 -1.20 -11.26
CA ARG A 309 -7.47 -2.66 -11.21
C ARG A 309 -6.07 -3.26 -11.19
N ALA A 310 -5.84 -4.18 -10.25
CA ALA A 310 -4.62 -4.96 -10.22
C ALA A 310 -4.90 -6.37 -10.78
N PHE A 311 -3.99 -6.88 -11.59
CA PHE A 311 -4.05 -8.20 -12.18
C PHE A 311 -3.02 -9.07 -11.49
N LEU A 312 -3.48 -9.92 -10.58
CA LEU A 312 -2.60 -10.69 -9.71
C LEU A 312 -2.10 -11.93 -10.45
N THR A 313 -0.79 -12.13 -10.43
CA THR A 313 -0.08 -13.26 -11.02
C THR A 313 0.84 -13.85 -9.95
N GLY A 314 0.77 -15.16 -9.68
CA GLY A 314 1.73 -15.80 -8.77
C GLY A 314 1.17 -16.80 -7.74
N SER A 315 -0.10 -17.19 -7.83
CA SER A 315 -0.61 -18.33 -7.04
C SER A 315 -1.45 -19.22 -7.93
N ASP A 316 -1.34 -20.55 -7.77
CA ASP A 316 -2.21 -21.56 -8.41
C ASP A 316 -3.71 -21.41 -8.06
N LEU A 317 -4.04 -20.40 -7.24
CA LEU A 317 -5.39 -19.99 -6.89
C LEU A 317 -5.96 -19.08 -7.98
N GLN A 318 -7.08 -19.48 -8.58
CA GLN A 318 -7.92 -18.59 -9.38
C GLN A 318 -8.55 -17.55 -8.46
N VAL A 319 -7.87 -16.43 -8.31
CA VAL A 319 -8.28 -15.33 -7.44
C VAL A 319 -8.88 -14.21 -8.30
N GLU A 320 -10.01 -13.65 -7.86
CA GLU A 320 -10.58 -12.48 -8.52
C GLU A 320 -9.65 -11.26 -8.41
N ASN A 321 -9.48 -10.58 -9.55
CA ASN A 321 -8.62 -9.40 -9.63
C ASN A 321 -9.26 -8.21 -8.90
N PRO A 322 -8.58 -7.65 -7.88
CA PRO A 322 -9.15 -6.61 -7.04
C PRO A 322 -9.32 -5.30 -7.81
N THR A 323 -10.40 -4.59 -7.49
CA THR A 323 -10.78 -3.31 -8.12
C THR A 323 -10.93 -2.25 -7.05
N PHE A 324 -10.36 -1.07 -7.31
CA PHE A 324 -10.26 0.05 -6.39
C PHE A 324 -10.94 1.26 -6.98
N PHE A 325 -11.79 1.91 -6.20
CA PHE A 325 -12.44 3.16 -6.53
C PHE A 325 -12.10 4.20 -5.47
N SER A 326 -11.88 5.43 -5.90
CA SER A 326 -11.62 6.54 -5.00
C SER A 326 -12.38 7.77 -5.48
N PHE A 327 -13.09 8.40 -4.55
CA PHE A 327 -13.80 9.65 -4.75
C PHE A 327 -13.21 10.68 -3.81
N ARG A 328 -13.02 11.90 -4.29
CA ARG A 328 -12.54 13.02 -3.48
C ARG A 328 -13.29 14.31 -3.77
N VAL A 329 -13.32 15.16 -2.76
CA VAL A 329 -13.78 16.54 -2.82
C VAL A 329 -12.71 17.43 -2.21
N THR A 330 -12.24 18.44 -2.96
CA THR A 330 -11.27 19.44 -2.49
C THR A 330 -11.92 20.82 -2.31
N PHE A 331 -11.56 21.55 -1.24
CA PHE A 331 -12.17 22.85 -0.91
C PHE A 331 -11.31 23.74 0.00
#